data_AF-A0A2I1FMJ1-F1
#
_entry.id   AF-A0A2I1FMJ1-F1
#
_cell.length_a   1.000
_cell.length_b   1.000
_cell.length_c   1.000
_cell.angle_alpha   90.00
_cell.angle_beta   90.00
_cell.angle_gamma   90.00
#
_symmetry.space_group_name_H-M   'P 1'
#
loop_
_entity.id
_entity.type
_entity.pdbx_description
1 polymer ?
#
loop_
_entity_poly.entity_id
_entity_poly.type
_entity_poly.pdbx_seq_one_letter_code
_entity_poly.pdbx_strand_id
1 'polypeptide(L)'
;MYPGLRPEPLVVKLEQDIDELKKELESKKNRKFQEKCILIAQVLLGEEPIVEYRPSFMRGLELDAFFRHHRMALEVQGAQHRLHNTSWYKDVKKLEDIVDRDRKKRTLCQLNGIYLLEVWYDENPEITIPQKIYKFKECIDRKDFNLD
;
A
#
# COMPACT_ATOMS: atom_id res chain seq x y z
N MET A 1 -16.16 -20.61 42.30
CA MET A 1 -16.15 -19.32 41.59
C MET A 1 -14.78 -18.69 41.85
N TYR A 2 -13.80 -18.89 40.96
CA TYR A 2 -12.44 -18.39 41.20
C TYR A 2 -12.39 -16.90 40.84
N PRO A 3 -11.92 -16.01 41.74
CA PRO A 3 -11.74 -14.61 41.44
C PRO A 3 -10.65 -14.45 40.39
N GLY A 4 -10.91 -13.64 39.37
CA GLY A 4 -10.00 -13.42 38.24
C GLY A 4 -8.64 -12.92 38.71
N LEU A 5 -7.60 -13.76 38.57
CA LEU A 5 -6.21 -13.33 38.71
C LEU A 5 -5.97 -12.21 37.70
N ARG A 6 -5.68 -11.00 38.19
CA ARG A 6 -5.07 -9.97 37.35
C ARG A 6 -3.68 -10.48 36.95
N PRO A 7 -3.32 -10.45 35.65
CA PRO A 7 -1.99 -10.86 35.21
C PRO A 7 -0.94 -10.02 35.94
N GLU A 8 0.15 -10.67 36.37
CA GLU A 8 1.22 -9.99 37.08
C GLU A 8 1.81 -8.85 36.21
N PRO A 9 2.24 -7.73 36.81
CA PRO A 9 2.80 -6.60 36.05
C PRO A 9 3.93 -6.97 35.09
N LEU A 10 4.71 -7.99 35.41
CA LEU A 10 5.77 -8.54 34.56
C LEU A 10 5.22 -9.24 33.30
N VAL A 11 4.09 -9.95 33.42
CA VAL A 11 3.41 -10.60 32.29
C VAL A 11 2.84 -9.56 31.34
N VAL A 12 2.20 -8.52 31.88
CA VAL A 12 1.65 -7.41 31.08
C VAL A 12 2.75 -6.68 30.31
N LYS A 13 3.90 -6.44 30.96
CA LYS A 13 5.05 -5.79 30.31
C LYS A 13 5.64 -6.67 29.21
N LEU A 14 5.78 -7.97 29.45
CA LEU A 14 6.30 -8.91 28.45
C LEU A 14 5.36 -9.01 27.23
N GLU A 15 4.04 -9.01 27.44
CA GLU A 15 3.06 -8.99 26.35
C GLU A 15 3.18 -7.72 25.48
N GLN A 16 3.37 -6.55 26.12
CA GLN A 16 3.59 -5.28 25.42
C GLN A 16 4.87 -5.30 24.59
N ASP A 17 5.98 -5.79 25.15
CA ASP A 17 7.28 -5.88 24.47
C ASP A 17 7.19 -6.83 23.24
N ILE A 18 6.49 -7.97 23.38
CA ILE A 18 6.26 -8.92 22.28
C ILE A 18 5.44 -8.25 21.16
N ASP A 19 4.41 -7.49 21.50
CA ASP A 19 3.58 -6.80 20.52
C ASP A 19 4.35 -5.69 19.78
N GLU A 20 5.23 -4.98 20.46
CA GLU A 20 6.10 -3.98 19.85
C GLU A 20 7.11 -4.62 18.88
N LEU A 21 7.77 -5.70 19.31
CA LEU A 21 8.70 -6.47 18.46
C LEU A 21 8.01 -7.04 17.21
N LYS A 22 6.78 -7.54 17.33
CA LYS A 22 5.98 -8.02 16.19
C LYS A 22 5.69 -6.89 15.20
N LYS A 23 5.31 -5.70 15.69
CA LYS A 23 5.05 -4.52 14.84
C LYS A 23 6.31 -4.08 14.09
N GLU A 24 7.46 -4.07 14.76
CA GLU A 24 8.74 -3.75 14.12
C GLU A 24 9.14 -4.77 13.04
N LEU A 25 8.92 -6.06 13.30
CA LEU A 25 9.23 -7.10 12.33
C LEU A 25 8.35 -6.95 11.08
N GLU A 26 7.07 -6.66 11.27
CA GLU A 26 6.12 -6.47 10.18
C GLU A 26 6.42 -5.20 9.38
N SER A 27 6.78 -4.10 10.02
CA SER A 27 7.17 -2.86 9.33
C SER A 27 8.44 -3.06 8.48
N LYS A 28 9.43 -3.80 8.98
CA LYS A 28 10.63 -4.18 8.22
C LYS A 28 10.31 -5.05 7.00
N LYS A 29 9.37 -6.00 7.12
CA LYS A 29 8.91 -6.82 5.99
C LYS A 29 8.19 -5.98 4.94
N ASN A 30 7.27 -5.11 5.37
CA ASN A 30 6.53 -4.22 4.48
C ASN A 30 7.47 -3.29 3.69
N ARG A 31 8.49 -2.72 4.36
CA ARG A 31 9.50 -1.91 3.70
C ARG A 31 10.27 -2.68 2.62
N LYS A 32 10.74 -3.90 2.93
CA LYS A 32 11.44 -4.75 1.94
C LYS A 32 10.54 -5.10 0.76
N PHE A 33 9.26 -5.37 1.02
CA PHE A 33 8.29 -5.65 -0.03
C PHE A 33 8.03 -4.42 -0.91
N GLN A 34 7.91 -3.24 -0.32
CA GLN A 34 7.78 -1.97 -1.02
C GLN A 34 8.98 -1.69 -1.92
N GLU A 35 10.19 -1.79 -1.38
CA GLU A 35 11.44 -1.63 -2.14
C GLU A 35 11.48 -2.61 -3.34
N LYS A 36 11.08 -3.87 -3.14
CA LYS A 36 10.98 -4.86 -4.22
C LYS A 36 9.98 -4.45 -5.31
N CYS A 37 8.79 -3.96 -4.92
CA CYS A 37 7.77 -3.52 -5.87
C CYS A 37 8.25 -2.32 -6.71
N ILE A 38 8.91 -1.35 -6.06
CA ILE A 38 9.47 -0.17 -6.73
C ILE A 38 10.50 -0.59 -7.78
N LEU A 39 11.45 -1.47 -7.41
CA LEU A 39 12.47 -1.96 -8.33
C LEU A 39 11.89 -2.68 -9.55
N ILE A 40 10.89 -3.54 -9.36
CA ILE A 40 10.24 -4.24 -10.47
C ILE A 40 9.56 -3.24 -11.42
N ALA A 41 8.81 -2.27 -10.87
CA ALA A 41 8.16 -1.25 -11.69
C ALA A 41 9.17 -0.37 -12.43
N GLN A 42 10.26 0.04 -11.78
CA GLN A 42 11.36 0.80 -12.39
C GLN A 42 11.97 0.07 -13.58
N VAL A 43 12.28 -1.22 -13.45
CA VAL A 43 12.84 -2.03 -14.54
C VAL A 43 11.86 -2.16 -15.70
N LEU A 44 10.58 -2.42 -15.42
CA LEU A 44 9.56 -2.64 -16.46
C LEU A 44 9.15 -1.36 -17.20
N LEU A 45 9.23 -0.21 -16.52
CA LEU A 45 8.95 1.09 -17.10
C LEU A 45 10.21 1.74 -17.71
N GLY A 46 11.41 1.28 -17.34
CA GLY A 46 12.66 1.91 -17.77
C GLY A 46 12.77 3.35 -17.28
N GLU A 47 12.19 3.64 -16.10
CA GLU A 47 12.07 4.99 -15.55
C GLU A 47 12.41 4.99 -14.06
N GLU A 48 13.27 5.93 -13.63
CA GLU A 48 13.55 6.18 -12.22
C GLU A 48 12.33 6.81 -11.51
N PRO A 49 11.84 6.23 -10.41
CA PRO A 49 10.71 6.77 -9.68
C PRO A 49 11.11 7.92 -8.75
N ILE A 50 10.14 8.81 -8.47
CA ILE A 50 10.17 9.66 -7.28
C ILE A 50 9.56 8.84 -6.13
N VAL A 51 10.38 8.39 -5.20
CA VAL A 51 9.96 7.64 -4.00
C VAL A 51 9.35 8.60 -2.97
N GLU A 52 8.38 8.13 -2.18
CA GLU A 52 7.69 8.94 -1.15
C GLU A 52 7.13 10.26 -1.70
N TYR A 53 6.41 10.16 -2.84
CA TYR A 53 5.97 11.31 -3.61
C TYR A 53 4.75 12.00 -2.96
N ARG A 54 4.94 13.26 -2.56
CA ARG A 54 3.92 14.11 -1.89
C ARG A 54 3.62 15.41 -2.67
N PRO A 55 3.02 15.34 -3.87
CA PRO A 55 2.69 16.53 -4.63
C PRO A 55 1.52 17.31 -4.02
N SER A 56 1.43 18.61 -4.32
CA SER A 56 0.38 19.49 -3.79
C SER A 56 -1.04 18.99 -4.09
N PHE A 57 -1.28 18.40 -5.26
CA PHE A 57 -2.59 17.85 -5.62
C PHE A 57 -3.01 16.64 -4.75
N MET A 58 -2.07 15.98 -4.08
CA MET A 58 -2.36 14.90 -3.14
C MET A 58 -2.83 15.41 -1.76
N ARG A 59 -2.88 16.72 -1.54
CA ARG A 59 -3.45 17.34 -0.32
C ARG A 59 -2.87 16.78 0.99
N GLY A 60 -1.56 16.56 1.00
CA GLY A 60 -0.83 15.99 2.14
C GLY A 60 -0.80 14.46 2.20
N LEU A 61 -1.42 13.76 1.24
CA LEU A 61 -1.22 12.33 1.04
C LEU A 61 0.10 12.06 0.29
N GLU A 62 0.63 10.86 0.51
CA GLU A 62 1.87 10.35 -0.11
C GLU A 62 1.55 9.17 -1.03
N LEU A 63 2.34 8.99 -2.07
CA LEU A 63 2.40 7.78 -2.90
C LEU A 63 3.77 7.13 -2.72
N ASP A 64 3.86 5.81 -2.68
CA ASP A 64 5.13 5.13 -2.42
C ASP A 64 6.18 5.38 -3.50
N ALA A 65 5.74 5.41 -4.76
CA ALA A 65 6.58 5.81 -5.89
C ALA A 65 5.76 6.42 -7.03
N PHE A 66 6.38 7.30 -7.80
CA PHE A 66 5.77 7.94 -8.96
C PHE A 66 6.70 7.99 -10.17
N PHE A 67 6.19 7.50 -11.30
CA PHE A 67 6.84 7.45 -12.61
C PHE A 67 6.22 8.56 -13.47
N ARG A 68 6.96 9.65 -13.65
CA ARG A 68 6.49 10.90 -14.24
C ARG A 68 6.11 10.74 -15.71
N HIS A 69 6.95 10.09 -16.51
CA HIS A 69 6.74 9.95 -17.95
C HIS A 69 5.59 8.99 -18.24
N HIS A 70 5.48 7.91 -17.48
CA HIS A 70 4.38 6.94 -17.60
C HIS A 70 3.08 7.40 -16.94
N ARG A 71 3.09 8.52 -16.22
CA ARG A 71 1.94 9.03 -15.46
C ARG A 71 1.37 7.95 -14.55
N MET A 72 2.24 7.21 -13.87
CA MET A 72 1.89 6.06 -13.06
C MET A 72 2.40 6.24 -11.63
N ALA A 73 1.55 5.97 -10.65
CA ALA A 73 1.92 5.90 -9.24
C ALA A 73 1.86 4.45 -8.77
N LEU A 74 2.78 4.03 -7.90
CA LEU A 74 2.76 2.74 -7.22
C LEU A 74 2.35 2.96 -5.76
N GLU A 75 1.49 2.08 -5.25
CA GLU A 75 1.05 2.06 -3.85
C GLU A 75 1.01 0.62 -3.35
N VAL A 76 1.71 0.35 -2.24
CA VAL A 76 1.81 -0.96 -1.61
C VAL A 76 0.87 -1.05 -0.42
N GLN A 77 -0.09 -1.95 -0.52
CA GLN A 77 -1.14 -2.16 0.46
C GLN A 77 -0.71 -3.21 1.50
N GLY A 78 -0.63 -2.80 2.77
CA GLY A 78 -0.19 -3.67 3.88
C GLY A 78 -1.23 -4.71 4.34
N ALA A 79 -0.79 -5.67 5.15
CA ALA A 79 -1.65 -6.72 5.75
C ALA A 79 -2.79 -6.19 6.61
N GLN A 80 -2.51 -5.06 7.26
CA GLN A 80 -3.47 -4.24 7.95
C GLN A 80 -4.55 -3.63 7.05
N HIS A 81 -4.63 -3.95 5.75
CA HIS A 81 -5.78 -3.56 4.93
C HIS A 81 -6.68 -4.77 4.61
N ARG A 82 -6.18 -6.02 4.72
CA ARG A 82 -6.97 -7.25 4.45
C ARG A 82 -7.47 -7.99 5.69
N LEU A 83 -6.67 -8.11 6.76
CA LEU A 83 -6.90 -9.10 7.82
C LEU A 83 -8.13 -8.79 8.73
N HIS A 84 -8.91 -7.76 8.41
CA HIS A 84 -9.78 -6.99 9.32
C HIS A 84 -11.06 -7.70 9.79
N ASN A 85 -11.14 -9.02 9.61
CA ASN A 85 -12.19 -9.87 10.16
C ASN A 85 -11.76 -10.68 11.40
N THR A 86 -10.54 -10.48 11.90
CA THR A 86 -10.12 -11.09 13.17
C THR A 86 -9.86 -10.02 14.23
N SER A 87 -10.04 -10.40 15.49
CA SER A 87 -10.22 -9.63 16.72
C SER A 87 -9.15 -8.55 17.10
N TRP A 88 -8.29 -8.09 16.18
CA TRP A 88 -7.11 -7.28 16.49
C TRP A 88 -7.31 -5.75 16.42
N TYR A 89 -8.37 -5.24 15.78
CA TYR A 89 -8.74 -3.81 15.84
C TYR A 89 -10.03 -3.62 16.63
N LYS A 90 -9.95 -2.92 17.76
CA LYS A 90 -11.11 -2.55 18.59
C LYS A 90 -11.84 -1.30 18.09
N ASP A 91 -11.42 -0.70 16.98
CA ASP A 91 -11.75 0.70 16.67
C ASP A 91 -12.19 0.89 15.21
N VAL A 92 -13.50 0.82 14.98
CA VAL A 92 -14.16 0.98 13.67
C VAL A 92 -13.80 2.32 13.01
N LYS A 93 -13.53 3.36 13.80
CA LYS A 93 -13.20 4.70 13.28
C LYS A 93 -11.87 4.73 12.51
N LYS A 94 -10.87 3.97 12.98
CA LYS A 94 -9.58 3.85 12.28
C LYS A 94 -9.71 3.10 10.95
N LEU A 95 -10.69 2.21 10.83
CA LEU A 95 -10.99 1.48 9.61
C LEU A 95 -11.59 2.40 8.55
N GLU A 96 -12.59 3.19 8.91
CA GLU A 96 -13.21 4.19 8.02
C GLU A 96 -12.16 5.18 7.51
N ASP A 97 -11.25 5.65 8.38
CA ASP A 97 -10.19 6.57 8.02
C ASP A 97 -9.21 5.99 6.96
N ILE A 98 -8.86 4.70 7.04
CA ILE A 98 -7.99 4.02 6.07
C ILE A 98 -8.70 3.86 4.73
N VAL A 99 -9.93 3.35 4.73
CA VAL A 99 -10.72 3.15 3.50
C VAL A 99 -10.96 4.48 2.79
N ASP A 100 -11.29 5.53 3.53
CA ASP A 100 -11.47 6.86 2.99
C ASP A 100 -10.16 7.44 2.44
N ARG A 101 -9.02 7.15 3.09
CA ARG A 101 -7.71 7.60 2.61
C ARG A 101 -7.35 6.94 1.28
N ASP A 102 -7.53 5.63 1.15
CA ASP A 102 -7.27 4.90 -0.10
C ASP A 102 -8.21 5.34 -1.22
N ARG A 103 -9.50 5.53 -0.90
CA ARG A 103 -10.47 6.08 -1.85
C ARG A 103 -10.04 7.47 -2.32
N LYS A 104 -9.62 8.35 -1.40
CA LYS A 104 -9.10 9.69 -1.74
C LYS A 104 -7.88 9.62 -2.63
N LYS A 105 -6.90 8.74 -2.36
CA LYS A 105 -5.74 8.53 -3.23
C LYS A 105 -6.15 8.16 -4.65
N ARG A 106 -7.02 7.14 -4.80
CA ARG A 106 -7.56 6.72 -6.10
C ARG A 106 -8.21 7.88 -6.85
N THR A 107 -9.11 8.61 -6.18
CA THR A 107 -9.81 9.76 -6.79
C THR A 107 -8.84 10.86 -7.21
N LEU A 108 -7.86 11.22 -6.37
CA LEU A 108 -6.89 12.27 -6.69
C LEU A 108 -5.97 11.86 -7.86
N CYS A 109 -5.50 10.62 -7.89
CA CYS A 109 -4.73 10.11 -9.04
C CYS A 109 -5.56 10.16 -10.32
N GLN A 110 -6.81 9.66 -10.29
CA GLN A 110 -7.69 9.66 -11.46
C GLN A 110 -7.97 11.06 -11.99
N LEU A 111 -8.32 12.02 -11.12
CA LEU A 111 -8.56 13.42 -11.49
C LEU A 111 -7.33 14.08 -12.12
N ASN A 112 -6.14 13.65 -11.71
CA ASN A 112 -4.88 14.15 -12.25
C ASN A 112 -4.35 13.32 -13.41
N GLY A 113 -5.13 12.40 -13.98
CA GLY A 113 -4.70 11.55 -15.11
C GLY A 113 -3.48 10.69 -14.78
N ILE A 114 -3.42 10.18 -13.56
CA ILE A 114 -2.38 9.28 -13.06
C ILE A 114 -2.99 7.90 -12.86
N TYR A 115 -2.36 6.88 -13.44
CA TYR A 115 -2.72 5.50 -13.19
C TYR A 115 -2.15 5.05 -11.84
N LEU A 116 -3.01 4.63 -10.92
CA LEU A 116 -2.61 4.11 -9.62
C LEU A 116 -2.45 2.58 -9.68
N LEU A 117 -1.21 2.11 -9.63
CA LEU A 117 -0.82 0.71 -9.55
C LEU A 117 -0.78 0.28 -8.07
N GLU A 118 -1.83 -0.38 -7.63
CA GLU A 118 -1.91 -0.90 -6.25
C GLU A 118 -1.40 -2.34 -6.18
N VAL A 119 -0.53 -2.66 -5.23
CA VAL A 119 0.01 -4.02 -5.02
C VAL A 119 -0.16 -4.42 -3.56
N TRP A 120 -0.76 -5.58 -3.29
CA TRP A 120 -0.95 -6.07 -1.94
C TRP A 120 0.28 -6.84 -1.45
N TYR A 121 0.58 -6.72 -0.15
CA TYR A 121 1.72 -7.37 0.51
C TYR A 121 1.78 -8.91 0.35
N ASP A 122 0.63 -9.54 0.09
CA ASP A 122 0.47 -10.99 -0.09
C ASP A 122 0.39 -11.40 -1.58
N GLU A 123 0.44 -10.45 -2.51
CA GLU A 123 0.59 -10.73 -3.94
C GLU A 123 2.05 -11.08 -4.27
N ASN A 124 2.25 -11.86 -5.34
CA ASN A 124 3.58 -11.99 -5.93
C ASN A 124 3.84 -10.78 -6.86
N PRO A 125 4.74 -9.85 -6.49
CA PRO A 125 4.95 -8.63 -7.27
C PRO A 125 5.61 -8.93 -8.63
N GLU A 126 6.37 -10.02 -8.76
CA GLU A 126 7.00 -10.44 -10.03
C GLU A 126 5.98 -10.90 -11.07
N ILE A 127 4.76 -11.23 -10.66
CA ILE A 127 3.65 -11.59 -11.55
C ILE A 127 2.67 -10.42 -11.68
N THR A 128 2.30 -9.85 -10.54
CA THR A 128 1.19 -8.88 -10.45
C THR A 128 1.54 -7.55 -11.09
N ILE A 129 2.76 -7.03 -10.87
CA ILE A 129 3.18 -5.74 -11.42
C ILE A 129 3.26 -5.81 -12.95
N PRO A 130 3.96 -6.78 -13.58
CA PRO A 130 3.97 -6.90 -15.04
C PRO A 130 2.56 -7.01 -15.64
N GLN A 131 1.68 -7.82 -15.05
CA GLN A 131 0.31 -7.98 -15.55
C GLN A 131 -0.47 -6.65 -15.54
N LYS A 132 -0.37 -5.88 -14.46
CA LYS A 132 -1.07 -4.59 -14.33
C LYS A 132 -0.48 -3.54 -15.29
N ILE A 133 0.85 -3.48 -15.44
CA ILE A 133 1.52 -2.58 -16.40
C ILE A 133 1.16 -2.95 -17.84
N TYR A 134 1.15 -4.24 -18.20
CA TYR A 134 0.79 -4.68 -19.54
C TYR A 134 -0.65 -4.29 -19.89
N LYS A 135 -1.61 -4.55 -18.98
CA LYS A 135 -3.00 -4.12 -19.16
C LYS A 135 -3.13 -2.61 -19.33
N PHE A 136 -2.34 -1.84 -18.59
CA PHE A 136 -2.33 -0.38 -18.72
C PHE A 136 -1.84 0.06 -20.11
N LYS A 137 -0.72 -0.51 -20.60
CA LYS A 137 -0.19 -0.23 -21.94
C LYS A 137 -1.20 -0.59 -23.03
N GLU A 138 -1.81 -1.77 -22.96
CA GLU A 138 -2.87 -2.17 -23.91
C GLU A 138 -4.05 -1.17 -23.94
N CYS A 139 -4.44 -0.63 -22.78
CA CYS A 139 -5.54 0.34 -22.70
C CYS A 139 -5.18 1.70 -23.32
N ILE A 140 -3.91 2.10 -23.27
CA ILE A 140 -3.43 3.32 -23.92
C ILE A 140 -3.39 3.11 -25.43
N ASP A 141 -2.71 2.05 -25.88
CA ASP A 141 -2.54 1.76 -27.30
C ASP A 141 -3.91 1.63 -28.00
N ARG A 142 -4.90 0.97 -27.38
CA ARG A 142 -6.26 0.86 -27.94
C ARG A 142 -7.01 2.19 -28.01
N LYS A 143 -6.70 3.17 -27.17
CA LYS A 143 -7.31 4.51 -27.26
C LYS A 143 -6.68 5.32 -28.39
N ASP A 144 -5.41 5.07 -28.70
CA ASP A 144 -4.71 5.71 -29.81
C ASP A 144 -5.21 5.21 -31.19
N PHE A 145 -5.77 4.00 -31.28
CA PHE A 145 -6.41 3.47 -32.51
C PHE A 145 -7.88 3.87 -32.72
N ASN A 146 -8.49 4.67 -31.84
CA ASN A 146 -9.88 5.14 -31.97
C ASN A 146 -9.97 6.65 -32.27
N LEU A 147 -8.90 7.24 -32.81
CA LEU A 147 -8.86 8.61 -33.32
C LEU A 147 -8.74 8.58 -34.86
N ASP A 148 -9.77 8.07 -35.52
CA ASP A 148 -10.05 8.29 -36.95
C ASP A 148 -11.47 8.85 -37.11
#